data_AF-A0A7L4TPX4-F1
#
_entry.id   AF-A0A7L4TPX4-F1
#
_cell.length_a   1.000
_cell.length_b   1.000
_cell.length_c   1.000
_cell.angle_alpha   90.00
_cell.angle_beta   90.00
_cell.angle_gamma   90.00
#
_symmetry.space_group_name_H-M   'P 1'
#
loop_
_entity.id
_entity.type
_entity.pdbx_description
1 polymer ?
#
loop_
_entity_poly.entity_id
_entity_poly.type
_entity_poly.pdbx_seq_one_letter_code
_entity_poly.pdbx_strand_id
1 'polypeptide(L)'
;MIIEAEIISQPYSGEYTERIYDNESPWNSQSWTFIMFTNDNYLEWCGQFRGFPRQVAISKPNKIVLVLTSDYLYQLDAETGNLKYLEDQPQYHNLTVAPNGDFIIADYYNFEKVITTIKEKEQIESPIQMDLIKFKKWNNSKLEFTCDEFLKWDRHLTMTYDSETKKIEIVNG
;
A
#
# COMPACT_ATOMS: atom_id res chain seq x y z
N MET A 1 -12.74 -0.35 15.43
CA MET A 1 -11.61 -0.72 14.55
C MET A 1 -11.95 -0.40 13.11
N ILE A 2 -11.03 0.15 12.32
CA ILE A 2 -11.19 0.40 10.88
C ILE A 2 -11.26 -0.94 10.15
N ILE A 3 -12.32 -1.15 9.38
CA ILE A 3 -12.57 -2.40 8.64
C ILE A 3 -12.62 -2.22 7.12
N GLU A 4 -12.77 -0.99 6.67
CA GLU A 4 -12.81 -0.60 5.26
C GLU A 4 -12.14 0.77 5.08
N ALA A 5 -11.50 0.96 3.94
CA ALA A 5 -10.85 2.20 3.53
C ALA A 5 -10.98 2.37 2.03
N GLU A 6 -11.45 3.54 1.59
CA GLU A 6 -11.64 3.87 0.19
C GLU A 6 -11.01 5.23 -0.12
N ILE A 7 -10.24 5.32 -1.21
CA ILE A 7 -9.75 6.61 -1.69
C ILE A 7 -10.90 7.34 -2.39
N ILE A 8 -11.24 8.53 -1.90
CA ILE A 8 -12.36 9.34 -2.39
C ILE A 8 -11.87 10.67 -2.96
N SER A 9 -12.74 11.36 -3.68
CA SER A 9 -12.56 12.79 -3.94
C SER A 9 -12.71 13.61 -2.66
N GLN A 10 -12.18 14.82 -2.65
CA GLN A 10 -12.35 15.75 -1.53
C GLN A 10 -13.84 15.86 -1.14
N PRO A 11 -14.22 15.55 0.11
CA PRO A 11 -15.60 15.66 0.58
C PRO A 11 -16.00 17.13 0.79
N TYR A 12 -17.30 17.38 0.96
CA TYR A 12 -17.75 18.71 1.38
C TYR A 12 -17.35 18.98 2.83
N SER A 13 -17.01 20.24 3.12
CA SER A 13 -16.61 20.63 4.48
C SER A 13 -17.74 20.34 5.49
N GLY A 14 -17.40 19.58 6.54
CA GLY A 14 -18.34 19.18 7.60
C GLY A 14 -19.24 17.99 7.25
N GLU A 15 -19.06 17.35 6.09
CA GLU A 15 -19.80 16.14 5.71
C GLU A 15 -19.43 14.95 6.61
N TYR A 16 -18.15 14.82 6.96
CA TYR A 16 -17.63 13.76 7.83
C TYR A 16 -16.85 14.35 9.00
N THR A 17 -16.63 13.53 10.02
CA THR A 17 -15.55 13.83 10.98
C THR A 17 -14.22 13.70 10.24
N GLU A 18 -13.40 14.75 10.28
CA GLU A 18 -12.15 14.80 9.53
C GLU A 18 -10.94 14.71 10.46
N ARG A 19 -9.89 14.03 9.98
CA ARG A 19 -8.58 14.02 10.63
C ARG A 19 -7.48 14.27 9.60
N ILE A 20 -6.62 15.23 9.91
CA ILE A 20 -5.52 15.65 9.04
C ILE A 20 -4.23 14.95 9.48
N TYR A 21 -3.58 14.29 8.53
CA TYR A 21 -2.28 13.65 8.66
C TYR A 21 -1.27 14.43 7.82
N ASP A 22 -0.72 15.46 8.43
CA ASP A 22 0.30 16.30 7.83
C ASP A 22 1.64 16.14 8.55
N ASN A 23 2.71 16.34 7.80
CA ASN A 23 4.08 16.40 8.31
C ASN A 23 4.73 17.61 7.65
N GLU A 24 4.92 18.69 8.40
CA GLU A 24 5.46 19.93 7.84
C GLU A 24 6.86 19.69 7.25
N SER A 25 6.96 19.80 5.93
CA SER A 25 8.20 19.64 5.19
C SER A 25 8.20 20.57 3.98
N PRO A 26 9.33 21.22 3.67
CA PRO A 26 9.46 22.06 2.47
C PRO A 26 9.38 21.25 1.17
N TRP A 27 9.48 19.92 1.24
CA TRP A 27 9.42 19.01 0.09
C TRP A 27 8.02 18.44 -0.16
N ASN A 28 7.03 18.83 0.66
CA ASN A 28 5.66 18.39 0.45
C ASN A 28 5.12 18.90 -0.89
N SER A 29 4.42 18.03 -1.58
CA SER A 29 3.61 18.43 -2.71
C SER A 29 2.42 19.27 -2.22
N GLN A 30 1.80 20.00 -3.16
CA GLN A 30 0.53 20.69 -2.91
C GLN A 30 -0.67 19.73 -2.91
N SER A 31 -0.45 18.44 -3.19
CA SER A 31 -1.49 17.44 -3.35
C SER A 31 -1.96 16.91 -2.01
N TRP A 32 -3.22 16.49 -1.96
CA TRP A 32 -3.85 15.84 -0.82
C TRP A 32 -4.62 14.61 -1.28
N THR A 33 -4.59 13.58 -0.44
CA THR A 33 -5.32 12.33 -0.59
C THR A 33 -6.39 12.25 0.49
N PHE A 34 -7.61 11.92 0.08
CA PHE A 34 -8.75 11.76 0.98
C PHE A 34 -9.13 10.29 1.03
N ILE A 35 -9.26 9.75 2.23
CA ILE A 35 -9.63 8.35 2.44
C ILE A 35 -10.83 8.30 3.36
N MET A 36 -11.91 7.69 2.89
CA MET A 36 -13.03 7.31 3.73
C MET A 36 -12.66 6.07 4.52
N PHE A 37 -12.74 6.14 5.84
CA PHE A 37 -12.57 5.00 6.72
C PHE A 37 -13.91 4.62 7.34
N THR A 38 -14.25 3.33 7.26
CA THR A 38 -15.43 2.77 7.93
C THR A 38 -14.98 1.91 9.09
N ASN A 39 -15.47 2.25 10.28
CA ASN A 39 -15.22 1.46 11.48
C ASN A 39 -16.16 0.25 11.57
N ASP A 40 -15.83 -0.71 12.43
CA ASP A 40 -16.63 -1.89 12.77
C ASP A 40 -18.04 -1.58 13.29
N ASN A 41 -18.24 -0.37 13.83
CA ASN A 41 -19.56 0.16 14.21
C ASN A 41 -20.27 0.90 13.06
N TYR A 42 -19.77 0.79 11.83
CA TYR A 42 -20.26 1.44 10.61
C TYR A 42 -20.23 2.98 10.65
N LEU A 43 -19.49 3.58 11.59
CA LEU A 43 -19.23 5.02 11.57
C LEU A 43 -18.12 5.33 10.56
N GLU A 44 -18.40 6.27 9.69
CA GLU A 44 -17.50 6.78 8.66
C GLU A 44 -16.81 8.06 9.11
N TRP A 45 -15.55 8.21 8.74
CA TRP A 45 -14.77 9.42 8.95
C TRP A 45 -13.70 9.56 7.86
N CYS A 46 -13.30 10.80 7.57
CA CYS A 46 -12.37 11.08 6.49
C CYS A 46 -10.97 11.37 7.02
N GLY A 47 -9.97 10.63 6.55
CA GLY A 47 -8.57 10.97 6.72
C GLY A 47 -8.06 11.81 5.55
N GLN A 48 -7.35 12.90 5.84
CA GLN A 48 -6.70 13.77 4.86
C GLN A 48 -5.19 13.60 4.95
N PHE A 49 -4.53 13.16 3.88
CA PHE A 49 -3.11 12.82 3.85
C PHE A 49 -2.37 13.66 2.82
N ARG A 50 -1.13 14.02 3.12
CA ARG A 50 -0.28 14.77 2.18
C ARG A 50 0.15 13.87 1.01
N GLY A 51 0.13 14.42 -0.20
CA GLY A 51 0.54 13.73 -1.44
C GLY A 51 -0.63 13.26 -2.31
N PHE A 52 -0.32 12.92 -3.57
CA PHE A 52 -1.25 12.36 -4.54
C PHE A 52 -1.59 10.90 -4.19
N PRO A 53 -2.85 10.45 -4.39
CA PRO A 53 -3.25 9.11 -3.99
C PRO A 53 -2.51 8.04 -4.77
N ARG A 54 -1.95 7.05 -4.07
CA ARG A 54 -1.50 5.79 -4.66
C ARG A 54 -2.44 4.68 -4.23
N GLN A 55 -2.34 4.20 -2.99
CA GLN A 55 -3.11 3.05 -2.52
C GLN A 55 -3.33 3.08 -1.01
N VAL A 56 -4.35 2.36 -0.55
CA VAL A 56 -4.62 2.14 0.88
C VAL A 56 -4.87 0.65 1.10
N ALA A 57 -4.39 0.11 2.21
CA ALA A 57 -4.64 -1.27 2.58
C ALA A 57 -4.79 -1.46 4.09
N ILE A 58 -5.62 -2.42 4.49
CA ILE A 58 -5.91 -2.71 5.90
C ILE A 58 -5.55 -4.17 6.20
N SER A 59 -4.67 -4.35 7.18
CA SER A 59 -4.45 -5.66 7.79
C SER A 59 -5.29 -5.78 9.05
N LYS A 60 -6.44 -6.46 8.94
CA LYS A 60 -7.31 -6.74 10.09
C LYS A 60 -6.64 -7.60 11.16
N PRO A 61 -5.89 -8.67 10.83
CA PRO A 61 -5.20 -9.49 11.83
C PRO A 61 -4.16 -8.68 12.62
N ASN A 62 -3.40 -7.81 11.94
CA ASN A 62 -2.33 -7.04 12.57
C ASN A 62 -2.81 -5.67 13.11
N LYS A 63 -4.07 -5.31 12.85
CA LYS A 63 -4.68 -4.02 13.24
C LYS A 63 -3.88 -2.81 12.74
N ILE A 64 -3.43 -2.88 11.50
CA ILE A 64 -2.63 -1.84 10.85
C ILE A 64 -3.35 -1.37 9.59
N VAL A 65 -3.29 -0.06 9.33
CA VAL A 65 -3.63 0.52 8.03
C VAL A 65 -2.37 1.13 7.44
N LEU A 66 -2.07 0.79 6.19
CA LEU A 66 -1.06 1.50 5.40
C LEU A 66 -1.75 2.40 4.39
N VAL A 67 -1.34 3.67 4.38
CA VAL A 67 -1.74 4.65 3.36
C VAL A 67 -0.51 5.05 2.60
N LEU A 68 -0.50 4.80 1.29
CA LEU A 68 0.58 5.18 0.39
C LEU A 68 0.13 6.35 -0.48
N THR A 69 0.86 7.46 -0.39
CA THR A 69 0.71 8.63 -1.24
C THR A 69 2.00 8.87 -2.04
N SER A 70 2.04 9.90 -2.88
CA SER A 70 3.28 10.32 -3.54
C SER A 70 4.36 10.80 -2.58
N ASP A 71 3.95 11.30 -1.42
CA ASP A 71 4.84 12.02 -0.51
C ASP A 71 5.24 11.14 0.67
N TYR A 72 4.36 10.23 1.11
CA TYR A 72 4.53 9.49 2.35
C TYR A 72 3.94 8.07 2.30
N LEU A 73 4.54 7.18 3.10
CA LEU A 73 3.91 5.94 3.53
C LEU A 73 3.55 6.09 5.02
N TYR A 74 2.25 6.15 5.29
CA TYR A 74 1.71 6.27 6.65
C TYR A 74 1.36 4.89 7.19
N GLN A 75 1.78 4.60 8.42
CA GLN A 75 1.28 3.49 9.19
C GLN A 75 0.38 3.99 10.31
N LEU A 76 -0.89 3.63 10.24
CA LEU A 76 -1.88 3.94 11.26
C LEU A 76 -2.22 2.71 12.09
N ASP A 77 -2.57 2.95 13.34
CA ASP A 77 -3.24 2.00 14.21
C ASP A 77 -4.70 1.84 13.77
N ALA A 78 -5.12 0.64 13.39
CA ALA A 78 -6.48 0.42 12.89
C ALA A 78 -7.54 0.51 14.00
N GLU A 79 -7.19 0.46 15.28
CA GLU A 79 -8.18 0.61 16.36
C GLU A 79 -8.56 2.07 16.56
N THR A 80 -7.58 2.96 16.45
CA THR A 80 -7.71 4.38 16.85
C THR A 80 -7.58 5.36 15.68
N GLY A 81 -7.08 4.91 14.53
CA GLY A 81 -6.67 5.75 13.42
C GLY A 81 -5.45 6.62 13.73
N ASN A 82 -4.75 6.41 14.85
CA ASN A 82 -3.60 7.24 15.19
C ASN A 82 -2.38 6.89 14.34
N LEU A 83 -1.63 7.91 13.91
CA LEU A 83 -0.36 7.72 13.22
C LEU A 83 0.64 7.05 14.16
N LYS A 84 1.22 5.93 13.74
CA LYS A 84 2.27 5.21 14.46
C LYS A 84 3.64 5.50 13.87
N TYR A 85 3.77 5.35 12.56
CA TYR A 85 5.01 5.60 11.84
C TYR A 85 4.72 6.28 10.51
N LEU A 86 5.75 6.98 10.03
CA LEU A 86 5.75 7.72 8.79
C LEU A 86 7.09 7.47 8.10
N GLU A 87 7.04 7.25 6.80
CA GLU A 87 8.21 7.20 5.93
C GLU A 87 8.06 8.26 4.84
N ASP A 88 9.08 9.11 4.72
CA ASP A 88 9.14 10.26 3.80
C ASP A 88 9.61 9.83 2.42
N GLN A 89 8.95 10.37 1.39
CA GLN A 89 9.26 10.19 -0.04
C GLN A 89 9.45 8.72 -0.46
N PRO A 90 8.44 7.85 -0.25
CA PRO A 90 8.55 6.45 -0.65
C PRO A 90 8.61 6.29 -2.16
N GLN A 91 9.47 5.36 -2.60
CA GLN A 91 9.57 4.95 -4.02
C GLN A 91 8.47 3.96 -4.43
N TYR A 92 7.65 3.50 -3.47
CA TYR A 92 6.64 2.48 -3.71
C TYR A 92 5.49 2.99 -4.58
N HIS A 93 5.11 2.20 -5.58
CA HIS A 93 3.96 2.44 -6.43
C HIS A 93 2.82 1.47 -6.17
N ASN A 94 3.14 0.30 -5.60
CA ASN A 94 2.20 -0.75 -5.29
C ASN A 94 2.19 -1.06 -3.79
N LEU A 95 1.02 -1.40 -3.26
CA LEU A 95 0.67 -1.74 -1.89
C LEU A 95 -0.57 -2.64 -1.93
N THR A 96 -0.47 -3.80 -1.28
CA THR A 96 -1.62 -4.69 -1.04
C THR A 96 -1.43 -5.43 0.27
N VAL A 97 -2.50 -6.05 0.78
CA VAL A 97 -2.45 -6.97 1.92
C VAL A 97 -2.67 -8.40 1.43
N ALA A 98 -1.80 -9.31 1.86
CA ALA A 98 -1.93 -10.74 1.67
C ALA A 98 -2.98 -11.33 2.63
N PRO A 99 -3.57 -12.50 2.34
CA PRO A 99 -4.58 -13.12 3.20
C PRO A 99 -4.11 -13.41 4.63
N ASN A 100 -2.81 -13.62 4.84
CA ASN A 100 -2.20 -13.81 6.15
C ASN A 100 -2.05 -12.51 6.97
N GLY A 101 -2.35 -11.35 6.37
CA GLY A 101 -2.24 -10.03 7.00
C GLY A 101 -0.94 -9.29 6.72
N ASP A 102 0.02 -9.89 6.00
CA ASP A 102 1.25 -9.22 5.62
C ASP A 102 0.98 -8.18 4.53
N PHE A 103 1.61 -7.02 4.62
CA PHE A 103 1.61 -6.05 3.53
C PHE A 103 2.70 -6.40 2.54
N ILE A 104 2.37 -6.31 1.26
CA ILE A 104 3.33 -6.38 0.16
C ILE A 104 3.36 -4.99 -0.47
N ILE A 105 4.55 -4.40 -0.53
CA ILE A 105 4.80 -3.14 -1.21
C ILE A 105 5.82 -3.36 -2.31
N ALA A 106 5.73 -2.57 -3.38
CA ALA A 106 6.72 -2.62 -4.44
C ALA A 106 6.94 -1.23 -5.04
N ASP A 107 8.19 -0.93 -5.35
CA ASP A 107 8.57 0.13 -6.27
C ASP A 107 8.47 -0.42 -7.72
N TYR A 108 9.25 0.11 -8.66
CA TYR A 108 9.29 -0.41 -10.03
C TYR A 108 10.12 -1.70 -10.20
N TYR A 109 11.03 -2.00 -9.27
CA TYR A 109 12.09 -3.01 -9.41
C TYR A 109 12.04 -4.12 -8.34
N ASN A 110 11.59 -3.79 -7.13
CA ASN A 110 11.72 -4.60 -5.93
C ASN A 110 10.38 -4.81 -5.23
N PHE A 111 10.25 -5.98 -4.62
CA PHE A 111 9.19 -6.30 -3.67
C PHE A 111 9.74 -6.27 -2.25
N GLU A 112 8.96 -5.72 -1.35
CA GLU A 112 9.21 -5.78 0.08
C GLU A 112 7.94 -6.19 0.82
N LYS A 113 8.14 -6.88 1.92
CA LYS A 113 7.08 -7.32 2.82
C LYS A 113 7.18 -6.58 4.14
N VAL A 114 6.04 -6.13 4.65
CA VAL A 114 5.90 -5.48 5.95
C VAL A 114 4.92 -6.29 6.80
N ILE A 115 5.39 -6.80 7.94
CA ILE A 115 4.57 -7.65 8.82
C ILE A 115 3.87 -6.79 9.88
N THR A 116 4.66 -6.11 10.72
CA THR A 116 4.16 -5.36 11.90
C THR A 116 4.47 -3.87 11.83
N THR A 117 5.53 -3.47 11.12
CA THR A 117 5.97 -2.08 11.10
C THR A 117 6.71 -1.73 9.83
N ILE A 118 6.41 -0.58 9.23
CA ILE A 118 7.10 -0.06 8.04
C ILE A 118 8.60 0.22 8.29
N LYS A 119 9.05 0.21 9.55
CA LYS A 119 10.49 0.30 9.89
C LYS A 119 11.26 -0.99 9.61
N GLU A 120 10.56 -2.12 9.53
CA GLU A 120 11.15 -3.44 9.33
C GLU A 120 10.54 -4.05 8.09
N LYS A 121 11.33 -4.09 7.01
CA LYS A 121 10.92 -4.61 5.72
C LYS A 121 11.79 -5.78 5.31
N GLU A 122 11.16 -6.84 4.83
CA GLU A 122 11.84 -8.00 4.28
C GLU A 122 11.79 -7.94 2.76
N GLN A 123 12.94 -7.90 2.10
CA GLN A 123 13.01 -8.00 0.64
C GLN A 123 12.50 -9.37 0.19
N ILE A 124 11.69 -9.39 -0.87
CA ILE A 124 11.27 -10.64 -1.53
C ILE A 124 12.11 -10.81 -2.79
N GLU A 125 12.88 -11.90 -2.84
CA GLU A 125 13.71 -12.20 -4.00
C GLU A 125 12.86 -12.63 -5.20
N SER A 126 13.21 -12.07 -6.36
CA SER A 126 12.63 -12.46 -7.65
C SER A 126 13.63 -13.30 -8.43
N PRO A 127 13.18 -14.30 -9.22
CA PRO A 127 14.05 -15.09 -10.09
C PRO A 127 14.70 -14.27 -11.23
N ILE A 128 14.23 -13.04 -11.46
CA ILE A 128 14.74 -12.13 -12.49
C ILE A 128 14.83 -10.70 -11.94
N GLN A 129 15.61 -9.86 -12.61
CA GLN A 129 15.52 -8.40 -12.41
C GLN A 129 14.27 -7.88 -13.10
N MET A 130 13.40 -7.22 -12.34
CA MET A 130 12.11 -6.72 -12.81
C MET A 130 12.18 -5.23 -13.06
N ASP A 131 11.30 -4.74 -13.93
CA ASP A 131 10.99 -3.33 -14.13
C ASP A 131 9.45 -3.18 -14.26
N LEU A 132 8.93 -1.98 -14.05
CA LEU A 132 7.52 -1.63 -14.25
C LEU A 132 6.52 -2.56 -13.53
N ILE A 133 6.82 -2.97 -12.29
CA ILE A 133 5.95 -3.83 -11.48
C ILE A 133 4.55 -3.21 -11.31
N LYS A 134 3.51 -4.01 -11.55
CA LYS A 134 2.10 -3.65 -11.32
C LYS A 134 1.32 -4.81 -10.72
N PHE A 135 0.76 -4.61 -9.53
CA PHE A 135 -0.09 -5.61 -8.89
C PHE A 135 -1.44 -5.70 -9.60
N LYS A 136 -2.01 -6.91 -9.68
CA LYS A 136 -3.32 -7.15 -10.27
C LYS A 136 -4.35 -7.57 -9.23
N LYS A 137 -4.20 -8.78 -8.68
CA LYS A 137 -5.18 -9.37 -7.77
C LYS A 137 -4.60 -10.54 -7.00
N TRP A 138 -5.23 -10.85 -5.87
CA TRP A 138 -5.00 -12.08 -5.14
C TRP A 138 -5.93 -13.20 -5.64
N ASN A 139 -5.36 -14.38 -5.83
CA ASN A 139 -6.08 -15.64 -6.00
C ASN A 139 -5.61 -16.56 -4.85
N ASN A 140 -6.42 -16.66 -3.79
CA ASN A 140 -6.02 -17.29 -2.52
C ASN A 140 -4.72 -16.66 -1.99
N SER A 141 -3.70 -17.47 -1.69
CA SER A 141 -2.37 -17.04 -1.22
C SER A 141 -1.46 -16.48 -2.32
N LYS A 142 -1.91 -16.38 -3.58
CA LYS A 142 -1.07 -15.95 -4.70
C LYS A 142 -1.47 -14.58 -5.23
N LEU A 143 -0.56 -13.61 -5.16
CA LEU A 143 -0.65 -12.31 -5.81
C LEU A 143 -0.19 -12.43 -7.26
N GLU A 144 -1.11 -12.20 -8.19
CA GLU A 144 -0.79 -12.02 -9.61
C GLU A 144 -0.30 -10.59 -9.85
N PHE A 145 0.80 -10.44 -10.58
CA PHE A 145 1.34 -9.15 -10.99
C PHE A 145 2.00 -9.23 -12.36
N THR A 146 2.27 -8.08 -12.97
CA THR A 146 3.03 -7.97 -14.21
C THR A 146 4.28 -7.15 -14.00
N CYS A 147 5.31 -7.44 -14.78
CA CYS A 147 6.54 -6.67 -14.87
C CYS A 147 7.19 -6.89 -16.24
N ASP A 148 8.15 -6.04 -16.57
CA ASP A 148 9.07 -6.25 -17.67
C ASP A 148 10.37 -6.85 -17.12
N GLU A 149 11.04 -7.71 -17.89
CA GLU A 149 12.39 -8.11 -17.50
C GLU A 149 13.37 -6.95 -17.79
N PHE A 150 14.15 -6.56 -16.79
CA PHE A 150 15.07 -5.43 -16.89
C PHE A 150 16.03 -5.58 -18.08
N LEU A 151 16.17 -4.50 -18.88
CA LEU A 151 16.94 -4.46 -20.13
C LEU A 151 16.44 -5.39 -21.26
N LYS A 152 15.29 -6.05 -21.11
CA LYS A 152 14.65 -6.86 -22.16
C LYS A 152 13.26 -6.31 -22.47
N TRP A 153 13.28 -5.20 -23.20
CA TRP A 153 12.14 -4.33 -23.53
C TRP A 153 10.91 -5.02 -24.13
N ASP A 154 11.09 -6.17 -24.81
CA ASP A 154 10.00 -6.93 -25.42
C ASP A 154 9.43 -8.03 -24.50
N ARG A 155 10.03 -8.23 -23.32
CA ARG A 155 9.70 -9.35 -22.43
C ARG A 155 8.79 -8.91 -21.29
N HIS A 156 7.51 -8.82 -21.62
CA HIS A 156 6.43 -8.53 -20.66
C HIS A 156 5.94 -9.83 -20.00
N LEU A 157 6.11 -9.93 -18.69
CA LEU A 157 5.87 -11.15 -17.93
C LEU A 157 4.64 -11.02 -17.03
N THR A 158 3.92 -12.14 -16.88
CA THR A 158 2.98 -12.31 -15.78
C THR A 158 3.59 -13.25 -14.76
N MET A 159 3.65 -12.80 -13.50
CA MET A 159 4.27 -13.51 -12.40
C MET A 159 3.28 -13.67 -11.24
N THR A 160 3.60 -14.60 -10.34
CA THR A 160 2.86 -14.78 -9.10
C THR A 160 3.78 -14.79 -7.90
N TYR A 161 3.45 -14.01 -6.88
CA TYR A 161 4.04 -14.12 -5.55
C TYR A 161 3.11 -14.96 -4.65
N ASP A 162 3.64 -15.99 -4.00
CA ASP A 162 2.88 -16.80 -3.03
C ASP A 162 3.26 -16.41 -1.60
N SER A 163 2.29 -15.96 -0.80
CA SER A 163 2.50 -15.50 0.57
C SER A 163 2.83 -16.62 1.56
N GLU A 164 2.47 -17.87 1.26
CA GLU A 164 2.76 -19.01 2.13
C GLU A 164 4.18 -19.53 1.91
N THR A 165 4.59 -19.66 0.65
CA THR A 165 5.93 -20.15 0.29
C THR A 165 6.99 -19.05 0.21
N LYS A 166 6.56 -17.79 0.14
CA LYS A 166 7.38 -16.57 -0.01
C LYS A 166 8.19 -16.55 -1.31
N LYS A 167 7.67 -17.16 -2.38
CA LYS A 167 8.36 -17.26 -3.67
C LYS A 167 7.64 -16.50 -4.77
N ILE A 168 8.42 -15.95 -5.68
CA ILE A 168 7.94 -15.41 -6.95
C ILE A 168 8.20 -16.44 -8.05
N GLU A 169 7.17 -16.72 -8.85
CA GLU A 169 7.20 -17.66 -9.97
C GLU A 169 6.73 -16.97 -11.26
N ILE A 170 7.35 -17.32 -12.39
CA ILE A 170 6.90 -16.89 -13.71
C ILE A 170 5.73 -17.77 -14.13
N VAL A 171 4.59 -17.17 -14.46
CA VAL A 171 3.42 -17.92 -14.94
C VAL A 171 3.50 -18.09 -16.45
N ASN A 172 3.73 -17.00 -17.20
CA ASN A 172 3.86 -16.99 -18.64
C ASN A 172 4.81 -15.87 -19.07
N GLY A 173 5.53 -16.09 -20.18
CA GLY A 173 6.43 -15.11 -20.81
C GLY A 173 6.72 -15.44 -22.25
#